data_AF-A0AA49FIR2-F1
#
_entry.id   AF-A0AA49FIR2-F1
#
_cell.length_a   1.000
_cell.length_b   1.000
_cell.length_c   1.000
_cell.angle_alpha   90.00
_cell.angle_beta   90.00
_cell.angle_gamma   90.00
#
_symmetry.space_group_name_H-M   'P 1'
#
loop_
_entity.id
_entity.type
_entity.pdbx_description
1 polymer ?
#
loop_
_entity_poly.entity_id
_entity_poly.type
_entity_poly.pdbx_seq_one_letter_code
_entity_poly.pdbx_strand_id
1 'polypeptide(L)' 'MPKLKLLITHTHAGVAYPAGHVLDVDEHTARWLIDHRVGEPATQRPEPAPDALDASVKIAKPPKE' A
#
# COMPACT_ATOMS: atom_id res chain seq x y z
N MET A 1 -4.38 -2.64 -13.32
CA MET A 1 -3.60 -3.72 -12.69
C MET A 1 -2.39 -3.08 -12.01
N PRO A 2 -2.31 -3.11 -10.68
CA PRO A 2 -1.14 -2.65 -9.93
C PRO A 2 0.04 -3.61 -10.02
N LYS A 3 1.24 -3.03 -9.93
CA LYS A 3 2.50 -3.75 -9.87
C LYS A 3 2.89 -3.99 -8.40
N LEU A 4 3.14 -5.26 -8.06
CA LEU A 4 3.56 -5.70 -6.74
C LEU A 4 4.95 -6.35 -6.82
N LYS A 5 5.88 -5.92 -5.97
CA LYS A 5 7.20 -6.52 -5.80
C LYS A 5 7.10 -7.61 -4.72
N LEU A 6 7.45 -8.83 -5.05
CA LEU A 6 7.46 -9.93 -4.09
C LEU A 6 8.58 -9.78 -3.06
N LEU A 7 8.30 -10.13 -1.80
CA LEU A 7 9.30 -10.28 -0.74
C LEU A 7 9.78 -11.74 -0.60
N ILE A 8 8.94 -12.71 -0.97
CA ILE A 8 9.23 -14.14 -0.98
C ILE A 8 8.94 -14.76 -2.35
N THR A 9 9.48 -15.94 -2.64
CA THR A 9 9.13 -16.68 -3.86
C THR A 9 7.64 -17.03 -3.87
N HIS A 10 6.93 -16.68 -4.95
CA HIS A 10 5.48 -16.89 -5.08
C HIS A 10 5.15 -17.44 -6.48
N THR A 11 4.24 -18.42 -6.54
CA THR A 11 3.80 -19.03 -7.80
C THR A 11 2.50 -18.39 -8.26
N HIS A 12 2.54 -17.63 -9.35
CA HIS A 12 1.39 -16.95 -9.94
C HIS A 12 1.09 -17.51 -11.34
N ALA A 13 -0.17 -17.85 -11.62
CA ALA A 13 -0.60 -18.49 -12.87
C ALA A 13 0.23 -19.74 -13.28
N GLY A 14 0.78 -20.48 -12.29
CA GLY A 14 1.66 -21.64 -12.51
C GLY A 14 3.14 -21.31 -12.74
N VAL A 15 3.51 -20.04 -12.88
CA VAL A 15 4.91 -19.57 -13.00
C VAL A 15 5.45 -19.21 -11.61
N ALA A 16 6.60 -19.77 -11.23
CA ALA A 16 7.28 -19.45 -9.98
C ALA A 16 8.14 -18.18 -10.15
N TYR A 17 7.81 -17.13 -9.40
CA TYR A 17 8.56 -15.87 -9.40
C TYR A 17 9.38 -15.73 -8.11
N PRO A 18 10.67 -15.39 -8.18
CA PRO A 18 11.52 -15.25 -7.01
C PRO A 18 11.21 -13.97 -6.20
N ALA A 19 11.68 -13.93 -4.95
CA ALA A 19 11.75 -12.71 -4.17
C ALA A 19 12.44 -11.57 -4.95
N GLY A 20 11.91 -10.35 -4.83
CA GLY A 20 12.36 -9.18 -5.56
C GLY A 20 11.75 -8.99 -6.96
N HIS A 21 11.11 -10.01 -7.53
CA HIS A 21 10.44 -9.88 -8.83
C HIS A 21 9.16 -9.04 -8.74
N VAL A 22 8.82 -8.32 -9.82
CA VAL A 22 7.60 -7.50 -9.89
C VAL A 22 6.55 -8.19 -10.75
N LEU A 23 5.40 -8.50 -10.16
CA LEU A 23 4.22 -9.06 -10.83
C LEU A 23 3.21 -7.96 -11.06
N ASP A 24 2.46 -8.08 -12.16
CA ASP A 24 1.23 -7.32 -12.39
C ASP A 24 0.07 -8.19 -11.87
N VAL A 25 -0.69 -7.72 -10.88
CA VAL A 25 -1.79 -8.46 -10.24
C VAL A 25 -3.02 -7.56 -10.10
N ASP A 26 -4.16 -8.13 -9.68
CA ASP A 26 -5.34 -7.34 -9.34
C ASP A 26 -5.17 -6.55 -8.02
N GLU A 27 -5.91 -5.45 -7.83
CA GLU A 27 -5.86 -4.63 -6.61
C GLU A 27 -6.25 -5.40 -5.35
N HIS A 28 -7.23 -6.30 -5.43
CA HIS A 28 -7.61 -7.14 -4.29
C HIS A 28 -6.45 -8.08 -3.89
N THR A 29 -5.80 -8.69 -4.89
CA THR A 29 -4.66 -9.60 -4.72
C THR A 29 -3.41 -8.87 -4.22
N ALA A 30 -3.09 -7.69 -4.76
CA ALA A 30 -1.99 -6.85 -4.28
C ALA A 30 -2.17 -6.50 -2.81
N ARG A 31 -3.37 -6.05 -2.42
CA ARG A 31 -3.68 -5.65 -1.04
C ARG A 31 -3.57 -6.82 -0.07
N TRP A 32 -4.04 -8.01 -0.44
CA TRP A 32 -3.88 -9.23 0.37
C TRP A 32 -2.41 -9.62 0.54
N LEU A 33 -1.61 -9.58 -0.53
CA LEU A 33 -0.18 -9.91 -0.49
C LEU A 33 0.64 -8.88 0.33
N ILE A 34 0.21 -7.62 0.40
CA ILE A 34 0.83 -6.59 1.25
C ILE A 34 0.52 -6.83 2.73
N ASP A 35 -0.75 -7.09 3.06
CA ASP A 35 -1.20 -7.36 4.43
C ASP A 35 -0.47 -8.57 5.03
N HIS A 36 -0.42 -9.68 4.28
CA HIS A 36 0.30 -10.90 4.65
C HIS A 36 1.85 -10.81 4.51
N ARG A 37 2.42 -9.64 4.20
CA ARG A 37 3.87 -9.42 4.01
C ARG A 37 4.55 -10.32 2.95
N VAL A 38 3.78 -10.77 1.96
CA VAL A 38 4.26 -11.56 0.82
C VAL A 38 4.87 -10.67 -0.27
N GLY A 39 4.43 -9.41 -0.36
CA GLY A 39 4.97 -8.41 -1.28
C GLY A 39 4.74 -6.97 -0.82
N GLU A 40 5.33 -6.02 -1.55
CA GLU A 40 5.19 -4.57 -1.37
C GLU A 40 4.77 -3.92 -2.70
N PRO A 41 4.08 -2.76 -2.71
CA PRO A 41 3.74 -2.09 -3.96
C PRO A 41 5.02 -1.72 -4.74
N ALA A 42 5.18 -2.25 -5.95
CA ALA A 42 6.33 -1.93 -6.81
C ALA A 42 6.25 -0.51 -7.38
N THR A 43 5.05 0.06 -7.45
CA THR A 43 4.87 1.50 -7.62
C THR A 43 5.39 2.19 -6.37
N GLN A 44 6.63 2.67 -6.45
CA GLN A 44 7.17 3.66 -5.53
C GLN A 44 6.28 4.91 -5.57
N ARG A 45 5.33 4.99 -4.62
CA ARG A 45 4.82 6.22 -3.99
C ARG A 45 4.69 7.43 -4.96
N PRO A 46 3.51 7.72 -5.52
CA PRO A 46 3.02 9.09 -5.41
C PRO A 46 3.01 9.45 -3.91
N GLU A 47 3.44 10.66 -3.57
CA GLU A 47 3.80 11.06 -2.20
C GLU A 47 2.74 10.72 -1.15
N PRO A 48 3.12 10.46 0.12
CA PRO A 48 2.14 10.42 1.19
C PRO A 48 1.40 11.75 1.18
N ALA A 49 0.08 11.71 1.05
CA ALA A 49 -0.75 12.84 1.43
C ALA A 49 -0.95 12.75 2.95
N PRO A 50 -0.31 13.59 3.78
CA PRO A 50 -0.63 13.71 5.20
C PRO A 50 -1.96 14.46 5.42
N ASP A 51 -2.94 14.24 4.53
CA ASP A 51 -4.22 14.95 4.46
C ASP A 51 -5.37 13.97 4.75
N ALA A 52 -5.21 13.29 5.90
CA ALA A 52 -6.20 12.39 6.49
C ALA A 52 -6.19 12.48 8.03
N LEU A 53 -5.65 13.59 8.57
CA LEU A 53 -5.71 13.94 10.00
C LEU A 53 -6.38 15.30 10.27
N ASP A 54 -6.95 15.98 9.26
CA ASP A 54 -7.91 17.08 9.49
C ASP A 54 -9.35 16.54 9.55
N ALA A 55 -9.63 15.73 10.59
CA ALA A 55 -10.94 15.13 10.82
C ALA A 55 -11.39 15.14 12.29
N SER A 56 -10.72 15.92 13.15
CA SER A 56 -11.12 16.38 14.50
C SER A 56 -9.96 17.25 15.04
N VAL A 57 -10.17 18.39 15.70
CA VAL A 57 -11.24 18.71 16.66
C VAL A 57 -11.80 20.12 16.45
N LYS A 58 -13.13 20.23 16.33
CA LYS A 58 -13.85 21.51 16.19
C LYS A 58 -14.36 22.02 17.55
N ILE A 59 -13.48 22.63 18.37
CA ILE A 59 -13.84 23.16 19.70
C ILE A 59 -13.51 24.66 19.86
N ALA A 60 -14.58 25.44 20.04
CA ALA A 60 -14.75 26.72 20.79
C ALA A 60 -13.74 27.91 20.73
N LYS A 61 -14.33 29.12 20.58
CA LYS A 61 -13.81 30.44 21.03
C LYS A 61 -14.09 30.65 22.54
N PRO A 62 -13.58 31.68 23.27
CA PRO A 62 -12.57 32.73 22.97
C PRO A 62 -11.23 32.38 23.68
N PRO A 63 -10.47 33.18 24.50
CA PRO A 63 -10.47 34.63 24.89
C PRO A 63 -9.98 35.58 23.74
N LYS A 64 -9.50 36.84 23.82
CA LYS A 64 -9.28 37.98 24.77
C LYS A 64 -8.57 37.84 26.12
N GLU A 65 -7.35 38.40 26.21
CA GLU A 65 -7.07 39.59 27.05
C GLU A 65 -6.38 40.67 26.21
#